data_AF-A0A396LFD3-F1
#
_entry.id   AF-A0A396LFD3-F1
#
_cell.length_a   1.000
_cell.length_b   1.000
_cell.length_c   1.000
_cell.angle_alpha   90.00
_cell.angle_beta   90.00
_cell.angle_gamma   90.00
#
_symmetry.space_group_name_H-M   'P 1'
#
loop_
_entity.id
_entity.type
_entity.pdbx_description
1 polymer ?
#
loop_
_entity_poly.entity_id
_entity_poly.type
_entity_poly.pdbx_seq_one_letter_code
_entity_poly.pdbx_strand_id
1 'polypeptide(L)'
;MYSKESGKDQMLMTMERELTSGQKAGFFFLGFLGGIAGILAASLMNINAPYRPEGTKMAAFGFATGFVLGILIALVGCVGSITLLGAR
;
A
#
# COMPACT_ATOMS: atom_id res chain seq x y z
N MET A 1 17.84 5.76 39.91
CA MET A 1 17.38 4.75 38.94
C MET A 1 16.07 5.21 38.32
N TYR A 2 16.12 5.90 37.18
CA TYR A 2 14.93 6.42 36.49
C TYR A 2 14.97 5.96 35.03
N SER A 3 14.82 4.66 34.82
CA SER A 3 15.01 4.03 33.48
C SER A 3 13.90 3.06 33.09
N LYS A 4 12.88 2.84 33.95
CA LYS A 4 11.76 1.92 33.67
C LYS A 4 10.45 2.57 33.25
N GLU A 5 10.27 3.87 33.45
CA GLU A 5 9.03 4.58 33.10
C GLU A 5 9.06 5.02 31.62
N SER A 6 10.17 5.62 31.18
CA SER A 6 10.40 6.06 29.79
C SER A 6 10.18 4.95 28.74
N GLY A 7 10.50 3.69 29.05
CA GLY A 7 10.25 2.58 28.12
C GLY A 7 8.76 2.22 27.97
N LYS A 8 7.96 2.40 29.02
CA LYS A 8 6.50 2.18 28.98
C LYS A 8 5.80 3.31 28.24
N ASP A 9 6.26 4.55 28.44
CA ASP A 9 5.73 5.73 27.74
C ASP A 9 6.10 5.70 26.26
N GLN A 10 7.30 5.20 25.92
CA GLN A 10 7.70 4.98 24.53
C GLN A 10 6.86 3.89 23.88
N MET A 11 6.52 2.81 24.60
CA MET A 11 5.65 1.74 24.12
C MET A 11 4.20 2.24 23.93
N LEU A 12 3.68 3.06 24.85
CA LEU A 12 2.39 3.76 24.72
C LEU A 12 2.39 4.74 23.54
N MET A 13 3.43 5.58 23.41
CA MET A 13 3.60 6.53 22.29
C MET A 13 3.77 5.82 20.94
N THR A 14 4.30 4.60 20.92
CA THR A 14 4.44 3.79 19.70
C THR A 14 3.12 3.14 19.31
N MET A 15 2.30 2.71 20.28
CA MET A 15 0.96 2.13 20.03
C MET A 15 -0.07 3.19 19.59
N GLU A 16 0.03 4.41 20.13
CA GLU A 16 -0.86 5.54 19.82
C GLU A 16 -0.66 6.12 18.40
N ARG A 17 0.46 5.78 17.73
CA ARG A 17 0.83 6.37 16.43
C ARG A 17 0.63 5.43 15.25
N GLU A 18 -0.23 4.41 15.39
CA GLU A 18 -0.69 3.61 14.25
C GLU A 18 -1.52 4.43 13.28
N LEU A 19 -1.24 4.28 11.98
CA LEU A 19 -2.13 4.84 10.97
C LEU A 19 -3.52 4.28 11.23
N THR A 20 -4.52 5.14 11.25
CA THR A 20 -5.90 4.66 11.34
C THR A 20 -6.18 3.71 10.16
N SER A 21 -7.10 2.77 10.33
CA SER A 21 -7.51 1.87 9.25
C SER A 21 -7.90 2.63 7.97
N GLY A 22 -8.51 3.82 8.11
CA GLY A 22 -8.81 4.72 7.00
C GLY A 22 -7.57 5.30 6.32
N GLN A 23 -6.53 5.69 7.08
CA GLN A 23 -5.26 6.12 6.49
C GLN A 23 -4.55 4.98 5.77
N LYS A 24 -4.53 3.77 6.36
CA LYS A 24 -3.94 2.57 5.73
C LYS A 24 -4.65 2.26 4.40
N ALA A 25 -5.99 2.36 4.36
CA ALA A 25 -6.76 2.21 3.13
C ALA A 25 -6.45 3.31 2.09
N GLY A 26 -6.29 4.56 2.53
CA GLY A 26 -5.90 5.66 1.64
C GLY A 26 -4.56 5.41 0.93
N PHE A 27 -3.55 4.96 1.67
CA PHE A 27 -2.26 4.60 1.08
C PHE A 27 -2.34 3.37 0.16
N PHE A 28 -3.18 2.39 0.49
CA PHE A 28 -3.46 1.26 -0.39
C PHE A 28 -4.03 1.72 -1.73
N PHE A 29 -5.06 2.57 -1.73
CA PHE A 29 -5.63 3.09 -2.98
C PHE A 29 -4.67 4.01 -3.74
N LEU A 30 -3.82 4.76 -3.03
CA LEU A 30 -2.79 5.58 -3.65
C LEU A 30 -1.83 4.73 -4.49
N GLY A 31 -1.38 3.58 -3.98
CA GLY A 31 -0.55 2.65 -4.74
C GLY A 31 -1.32 1.84 -5.79
N PHE A 32 -2.57 1.47 -5.51
CA PHE A 32 -3.44 0.73 -6.44
C PHE A 32 -3.75 1.53 -7.70
N LEU A 33 -4.12 2.80 -7.56
CA LEU A 33 -4.48 3.69 -8.67
C LEU A 33 -3.27 4.45 -9.23
N GLY A 34 -2.36 4.90 -8.36
CA GLY A 34 -1.20 5.72 -8.73
C GLY A 34 0.04 4.91 -9.12
N GLY A 35 0.02 3.59 -8.92
CA GLY A 35 1.13 2.70 -9.24
C GLY A 35 2.47 3.11 -8.60
N ILE A 36 3.54 3.11 -9.40
CA ILE A 36 4.88 3.48 -8.93
C ILE A 36 4.91 4.92 -8.41
N ALA A 37 4.20 5.85 -9.05
CA ALA A 37 4.11 7.24 -8.60
C ALA A 37 3.40 7.34 -7.23
N GLY A 38 2.38 6.51 -6.99
CA GLY A 38 1.70 6.41 -5.70
C GLY A 38 2.60 5.88 -4.57
N ILE A 39 3.46 4.90 -4.87
CA ILE A 39 4.47 4.40 -3.93
C ILE A 39 5.50 5.49 -3.61
N LEU A 40 5.97 6.20 -4.63
CA LEU A 40 6.96 7.27 -4.45
C LEU A 40 6.39 8.41 -3.59
N ALA A 41 5.14 8.81 -3.84
CA ALA A 41 4.44 9.80 -3.03
C ALA A 41 4.31 9.35 -1.56
N ALA A 42 3.92 8.09 -1.32
CA ALA A 42 3.85 7.53 0.03
C ALA A 42 5.23 7.46 0.71
N SER A 43 6.30 7.20 -0.06
CA SER A 43 7.69 7.21 0.44
C SER A 43 8.15 8.61 0.82
N LEU A 44 7.87 9.62 -0.01
CA LEU A 44 8.24 11.02 0.27
C LEU A 44 7.52 11.55 1.51
N MET A 45 6.25 11.20 1.70
CA MET A 45 5.48 11.54 2.90
C MET A 45 6.08 10.95 4.19
N ASN A 46 6.86 9.87 4.09
CA ASN A 46 7.47 9.18 5.22
C ASN A 46 8.93 9.61 5.53
N ILE A 47 9.57 10.46 4.70
CA ILE A 47 10.98 10.89 4.92
C ILE A 47 11.17 11.62 6.26
N ASN A 48 10.14 12.34 6.74
CA ASN A 48 10.18 13.04 8.04
C ASN A 48 9.85 12.15 9.25
N ALA A 49 9.50 10.87 9.05
CA ALA A 49 9.08 9.96 10.11
C ALA A 49 10.01 8.72 10.16
N PRO A 50 11.16 8.81 10.87
CA PRO A 50 12.27 7.85 10.73
C PRO A 50 11.96 6.37 11.06
N TYR A 51 10.79 6.04 11.61
CA TYR A 51 10.41 4.66 11.97
C TYR A 51 8.94 4.27 11.78
N ARG A 52 8.23 4.78 10.76
CA ARG A 52 6.91 4.20 10.38
C ARG A 52 6.66 4.22 8.86
N PRO A 53 7.31 3.34 8.08
CA PRO A 53 7.02 3.18 6.65
C PRO A 53 5.70 2.40 6.40
N GLU A 54 4.70 2.51 7.29
CA GLU A 54 3.43 1.78 7.14
C GLU A 54 2.64 2.22 5.91
N GLY A 55 2.64 3.52 5.59
CA GLY A 55 1.97 4.05 4.39
C GLY A 55 2.61 3.56 3.09
N THR A 56 3.95 3.57 2.99
CA THR A 56 4.67 3.07 1.81
C THR A 56 4.45 1.57 1.61
N LYS A 57 4.41 0.80 2.70
CA LYS A 57 4.08 -0.63 2.67
C LYS A 57 2.67 -0.87 2.13
N MET A 58 1.68 -0.10 2.60
CA MET A 58 0.30 -0.22 2.08
C MET A 58 0.19 0.19 0.62
N ALA A 59 0.91 1.23 0.18
CA ALA A 59 0.97 1.61 -1.23
C ALA A 59 1.61 0.53 -2.11
N ALA A 60 2.68 -0.12 -1.65
CA ALA A 60 3.28 -1.24 -2.37
C ALA A 60 2.31 -2.42 -2.52
N PHE A 61 1.54 -2.75 -1.47
CA PHE A 61 0.48 -3.76 -1.56
C PHE A 61 -0.65 -3.37 -2.52
N GLY A 62 -1.03 -2.09 -2.53
CA GLY A 62 -1.99 -1.54 -3.48
C GLY A 62 -1.53 -1.73 -4.92
N PHE A 63 -0.30 -1.33 -5.23
CA PHE A 63 0.27 -1.51 -6.57
C PHE A 63 0.35 -2.98 -6.99
N ALA A 64 0.83 -3.86 -6.12
CA ALA A 64 0.88 -5.30 -6.41
C ALA A 64 -0.51 -5.86 -6.74
N THR A 65 -1.53 -5.44 -5.99
CA THR A 65 -2.93 -5.82 -6.24
C THR A 65 -3.41 -5.31 -7.59
N GLY A 66 -3.13 -4.04 -7.91
CA GLY A 66 -3.48 -3.44 -9.21
C GLY A 66 -2.80 -4.13 -10.39
N PHE A 67 -1.52 -4.50 -10.22
CA PHE A 67 -0.75 -5.19 -11.24
C PHE A 67 -1.31 -6.60 -11.52
N VAL A 68 -1.60 -7.38 -10.47
CA VAL A 68 -2.18 -8.72 -10.61
C VAL A 68 -3.57 -8.66 -11.25
N LEU A 69 -4.43 -7.72 -10.81
CA LEU A 69 -5.75 -7.54 -11.42
C LEU A 69 -5.65 -7.08 -12.87
N GLY A 70 -4.71 -6.19 -13.20
CA GLY A 70 -4.45 -5.76 -14.57
C GLY A 70 -4.06 -6.93 -15.48
N ILE A 71 -3.18 -7.82 -15.01
CA ILE A 71 -2.81 -9.04 -15.74
C ILE A 71 -4.02 -9.96 -15.92
N LEU A 72 -4.81 -10.19 -14.87
CA LEU A 72 -5.98 -11.06 -14.93
C LEU A 72 -7.01 -10.52 -15.95
N ILE A 73 -7.28 -9.22 -15.93
CA ILE A 73 -8.18 -8.57 -16.88
C ILE A 73 -7.64 -8.70 -18.31
N ALA A 74 -6.33 -8.47 -18.52
CA ALA A 74 -5.70 -8.63 -19.82
C ALA A 74 -5.78 -10.07 -20.35
N LEU A 75 -5.59 -11.07 -19.48
CA LEU A 75 -5.72 -12.48 -19.82
C LEU A 75 -7.17 -12.85 -20.18
N VAL A 76 -8.15 -12.44 -19.37
CA VAL A 76 -9.57 -12.66 -19.66
C VAL A 76 -9.96 -11.97 -20.98
N GLY A 77 -9.47 -10.75 -21.20
CA GLY A 77 -9.67 -10.01 -22.45
C GLY A 77 -9.04 -10.71 -23.67
N CYS A 78 -7.83 -11.25 -23.53
CA CYS A 78 -7.18 -12.04 -24.57
C CYS A 78 -7.96 -13.31 -24.91
N VAL A 79 -8.38 -14.08 -23.90
CA VAL A 79 -9.19 -15.28 -24.11
C VAL A 79 -10.51 -14.94 -24.80
N GLY A 80 -11.22 -13.91 -24.33
CA GLY A 80 -12.45 -13.44 -24.98
C GLY A 80 -12.22 -13.02 -26.43
N SER A 81 -11.10 -12.34 -26.72
CA SER A 81 -10.73 -11.96 -28.08
C SER A 81 -10.48 -13.18 -28.97
N ILE A 82 -9.76 -14.20 -28.47
CA ILE A 82 -9.51 -15.45 -29.21
C ILE A 82 -10.82 -16.17 -29.53
N THR A 83 -11.73 -16.29 -28.56
CA THR A 83 -13.03 -16.94 -28.78
C THR A 83 -13.87 -16.18 -29.83
N LEU A 84 -13.85 -14.84 -29.79
CA LEU A 84 -14.57 -13.99 -30.74
C LEU A 84 -13.92 -14.00 -32.14
N LEU A 85 -12.60 -14.23 -32.21
CA LEU A 85 -11.84 -14.43 -33.44
C LEU A 85 -12.04 -15.82 -34.08
N GLY A 86 -12.29 -16.85 -33.28
CA GLY A 86 -12.56 -18.22 -33.76
C GLY A 86 -14.03 -18.52 -34.03
N ALA A 87 -14.95 -17.64 -33.61
CA ALA A 87 -16.39 -17.74 -33.88
C ALA A 87 -16.82 -17.11 -35.21
N ARG A 88 -15.87 -16.64 -36.03
CA ARG A 88 -16.04 -16.08 -37.36
C ARG A 88 -15.35 -16.96 -38.40
#